data_AF-R4LPJ1-F1
#
_entry.id   AF-R4LPJ1-F1
#
_cell.length_a   1.000
_cell.length_b   1.000
_cell.length_c   1.000
_cell.angle_alpha   90.00
_cell.angle_beta   90.00
_cell.angle_gamma   90.00
#
_symmetry.space_group_name_H-M   'P 1'
#
loop_
_entity.id
_entity.type
_entity.pdbx_description
1 polymer ?
#
loop_
_entity_poly.entity_id
_entity_poly.type
_entity_poly.pdbx_seq_one_letter_code
_entity_poly.pdbx_strand_id
1 'polypeptide(L)'
;MRKLTNRRIRTAVLAAALAATTSVMSAPAAAFAATATAAAGSAAQTAADDDPDDQGGPISPGAGEGEEEVLTVAEDAQLTAAGYGAPIHRDDVMTRAKDWYARNVQYSGTGGAWDLNHGKTYRPDCSGFVSMAWKLKTSKTTWTLDDVSHVINWNDLLRGDAIVHEHDHAVLFDKWVDADTKADFWVYEEGRPATDMNHRTIHVVDIRGDGFKPYRYDGIRK
;
A
#
# COMPACT_ATOMS: atom_id res chain seq x y z
N MET A 1 63.87 1.96 27.12
CA MET A 1 62.92 0.81 27.07
C MET A 1 62.54 0.56 25.61
N ARG A 2 62.84 -0.65 25.12
CA ARG A 2 62.45 -1.25 23.82
C ARG A 2 60.91 -1.45 23.80
N LYS A 3 60.12 -1.49 22.71
CA LYS A 3 60.25 -2.09 21.36
C LYS A 3 59.06 -1.56 20.50
N LEU A 4 59.32 -1.01 19.30
CA LEU A 4 59.25 -1.64 17.96
C LEU A 4 57.85 -1.76 17.32
N THR A 5 57.61 -0.82 16.41
CA THR A 5 56.76 -0.84 15.21
C THR A 5 57.07 -2.06 14.32
N ASN A 6 56.05 -2.66 13.69
CA ASN A 6 56.29 -3.56 12.56
C ASN A 6 55.20 -3.41 11.48
N ARG A 7 55.62 -2.74 10.40
CA ARG A 7 55.01 -2.79 9.06
C ARG A 7 55.61 -3.98 8.34
N ARG A 8 54.82 -4.84 7.69
CA ARG A 8 55.33 -5.78 6.69
C ARG A 8 54.46 -5.79 5.44
N ILE A 9 55.17 -5.95 4.34
CA ILE A 9 54.86 -5.72 2.93
C ILE A 9 55.14 -7.05 2.20
N ARG A 10 54.51 -7.24 1.03
CA ARG A 10 54.74 -8.25 -0.05
C ARG A 10 54.23 -9.67 0.29
N THR A 11 53.71 -10.48 -0.64
CA THR A 11 54.08 -10.65 -2.07
C THR A 11 52.96 -11.40 -2.81
N ALA A 12 52.72 -11.08 -4.08
CA ALA A 12 51.97 -11.91 -5.02
C ALA A 12 52.90 -12.91 -5.72
N VAL A 13 52.43 -14.13 -5.99
CA VAL A 13 53.05 -15.07 -6.94
C VAL A 13 51.95 -15.72 -7.78
N LEU A 14 52.20 -15.72 -9.09
CA LEU A 14 51.40 -16.27 -10.19
C LEU A 14 51.85 -17.72 -10.53
N ALA A 15 51.04 -18.36 -11.39
CA ALA A 15 51.35 -19.52 -12.27
C ALA A 15 51.16 -20.93 -11.66
N ALA A 16 50.72 -21.97 -12.38
CA ALA A 16 50.07 -22.15 -13.68
C ALA A 16 49.62 -23.63 -13.78
N ALA A 17 48.67 -23.87 -14.70
CA ALA A 17 48.04 -25.11 -15.20
C ALA A 17 48.80 -26.46 -15.16
N LEU A 18 48.06 -27.59 -15.09
CA LEU A 18 47.95 -28.57 -16.19
C LEU A 18 46.86 -29.66 -16.01
N ALA A 19 46.25 -30.00 -17.15
CA ALA A 19 45.75 -31.30 -17.64
C ALA A 19 44.35 -31.85 -17.24
N ALA A 20 43.62 -32.18 -18.30
CA ALA A 20 42.28 -32.74 -18.41
C ALA A 20 42.27 -34.28 -18.42
N THR A 21 41.14 -34.89 -18.07
CA THR A 21 40.66 -36.15 -18.66
C THR A 21 39.13 -36.14 -18.79
N THR A 22 38.67 -36.59 -19.95
CA THR A 22 37.28 -36.74 -20.37
C THR A 22 36.67 -38.05 -19.85
N SER A 23 35.38 -38.05 -19.52
CA SER A 23 34.50 -39.23 -19.65
C SER A 23 33.05 -38.78 -19.78
N VAL A 24 32.47 -39.08 -20.95
CA VAL A 24 31.05 -38.93 -21.31
C VAL A 24 30.32 -40.17 -20.80
N MET A 25 29.23 -39.98 -20.04
CA MET A 25 28.16 -40.99 -19.91
C MET A 25 26.80 -40.30 -19.95
N SER A 26 25.85 -41.01 -20.55
CA SER A 26 24.63 -40.53 -21.18
C SER A 26 23.38 -40.83 -20.35
N ALA A 27 22.33 -40.03 -20.59
CA ALA A 27 20.88 -40.26 -20.39
C ALA A 27 20.24 -40.05 -18.98
N PRO A 28 18.91 -39.82 -18.89
CA PRO A 28 17.96 -39.25 -19.87
C PRO A 28 17.21 -38.01 -19.34
N ALA A 29 16.77 -37.14 -20.27
CA ALA A 29 15.81 -36.08 -19.99
C ALA A 29 14.39 -36.66 -19.88
N ALA A 30 13.75 -36.49 -18.72
CA ALA A 30 12.32 -36.71 -18.56
C ALA A 30 11.58 -35.49 -19.11
N ALA A 31 11.02 -35.64 -20.31
CA ALA A 31 10.09 -34.68 -20.90
C ALA A 31 8.75 -34.75 -20.14
N PHE A 32 8.38 -33.69 -19.44
CA PHE A 32 6.97 -33.43 -19.15
C PHE A 32 6.38 -32.63 -20.31
N ALA A 33 5.57 -33.30 -21.11
CA ALA A 33 4.77 -32.69 -22.16
C ALA A 33 3.69 -31.81 -21.51
N ALA A 34 3.81 -30.49 -21.66
CA ALA A 34 2.71 -29.58 -21.44
C ALA A 34 1.86 -29.53 -22.71
N THR A 35 0.69 -30.16 -22.71
CA THR A 35 -0.34 -29.94 -23.72
C THR A 35 -0.95 -28.56 -23.49
N ALA A 36 -0.52 -27.58 -24.30
CA ALA A 36 -1.21 -26.31 -24.43
C ALA A 36 -2.39 -26.48 -25.40
N THR A 37 -3.62 -26.44 -24.88
CA THR A 37 -4.81 -26.26 -25.71
C THR A 37 -5.01 -24.76 -25.92
N ALA A 38 -4.69 -24.27 -27.10
CA ALA A 38 -5.07 -22.95 -27.55
C ALA A 38 -6.57 -22.93 -27.86
N ALA A 39 -7.34 -22.15 -27.10
CA ALA A 39 -8.66 -21.71 -27.51
C ALA A 39 -8.56 -20.22 -27.85
N ALA A 40 -8.56 -19.95 -29.16
CA ALA A 40 -8.75 -18.61 -29.70
C ALA A 40 -10.20 -18.18 -29.45
N GLY A 41 -10.37 -17.17 -28.59
CA GLY A 41 -11.61 -16.43 -28.41
C GLY A 41 -11.31 -14.95 -28.52
N SER A 42 -11.56 -14.39 -29.70
CA SER A 42 -11.54 -12.95 -29.97
C SER A 42 -12.60 -12.26 -29.11
N ALA A 43 -12.18 -11.39 -28.19
CA ALA A 43 -13.03 -10.34 -27.65
C ALA A 43 -12.22 -9.03 -27.71
N ALA A 44 -12.84 -8.06 -28.37
CA ALA A 44 -12.27 -6.78 -28.72
C ALA A 44 -11.62 -6.07 -27.53
N GLN A 45 -10.36 -5.72 -27.71
CA GLN A 45 -9.69 -4.67 -26.96
C GLN A 45 -10.33 -3.35 -27.37
N THR A 46 -11.43 -2.97 -26.70
CA THR A 46 -11.80 -1.57 -26.63
C THR A 46 -10.86 -0.95 -25.62
N ALA A 47 -9.89 -0.20 -26.14
CA ALA A 47 -9.23 0.85 -25.37
C ALA A 47 -10.35 1.67 -24.73
N ALA A 48 -10.55 1.50 -23.42
CA ALA A 48 -11.22 2.50 -22.63
C ALA A 48 -10.22 3.64 -22.53
N ASP A 49 -10.61 4.78 -23.07
CA ASP A 49 -9.84 6.00 -23.08
C ASP A 49 -9.31 6.29 -21.67
N ASP A 50 -7.99 6.35 -21.53
CA ASP A 50 -7.33 7.06 -20.43
C ASP A 50 -7.82 8.51 -20.51
N ASP A 51 -8.77 8.88 -19.65
CA ASP A 51 -9.03 10.29 -19.34
C ASP A 51 -8.21 10.68 -18.12
N PRO A 52 -7.11 11.44 -18.28
CA PRO A 52 -6.26 11.87 -17.17
C PRO A 52 -6.88 12.98 -16.31
N ASP A 53 -8.15 13.37 -16.54
CA ASP A 53 -8.82 14.50 -15.88
C ASP A 53 -10.22 14.16 -15.29
N ASP A 54 -10.35 13.15 -14.41
CA ASP A 54 -11.46 13.12 -13.43
C ASP A 54 -11.23 14.20 -12.35
N GLN A 55 -11.28 15.46 -12.80
CA GLN A 55 -11.10 16.68 -12.04
C GLN A 55 -12.40 16.98 -11.29
N GLY A 56 -12.51 16.53 -10.04
CA GLY A 56 -13.47 17.07 -9.08
C GLY A 56 -14.90 16.51 -9.16
N GLY A 57 -15.10 15.33 -9.75
CA GLY A 57 -16.40 14.66 -9.71
C GLY A 57 -16.89 14.38 -8.28
N PRO A 58 -18.21 14.28 -8.05
CA PRO A 58 -18.79 14.05 -6.73
C PRO A 58 -18.13 12.85 -6.04
N ILE A 59 -18.07 12.87 -4.72
CA ILE A 59 -17.55 11.73 -3.98
C ILE A 59 -18.40 10.53 -4.32
N SER A 60 -17.74 9.47 -4.77
CA SER A 60 -18.43 8.23 -5.02
C SER A 60 -18.82 7.64 -3.68
N PRO A 61 -20.10 7.30 -3.45
CA PRO A 61 -20.50 6.55 -2.28
C PRO A 61 -19.67 5.27 -2.20
N GLY A 62 -19.31 4.87 -0.98
CA GLY A 62 -18.54 3.66 -0.77
C GLY A 62 -19.33 2.44 -1.28
N ALA A 63 -18.65 1.42 -1.79
CA ALA A 63 -19.31 0.17 -2.17
C ALA A 63 -19.71 -0.72 -0.98
N GLY A 64 -19.62 -0.18 0.25
CA GLY A 64 -19.76 -0.91 1.50
C GLY A 64 -18.47 -1.63 1.87
N GLU A 65 -18.13 -1.59 3.15
CA GLU A 65 -16.94 -2.21 3.71
C GLU A 65 -17.23 -3.61 4.29
N GLY A 66 -16.19 -4.43 4.40
CA GLY A 66 -16.29 -5.72 5.08
C GLY A 66 -16.14 -5.63 6.60
N GLU A 67 -16.28 -6.78 7.25
CA GLU A 67 -16.15 -6.89 8.71
C GLU A 67 -14.73 -6.55 9.20
N GLU A 68 -14.61 -6.02 10.42
CA GLU A 68 -13.32 -5.79 11.07
C GLU A 68 -12.64 -7.12 11.43
N GLU A 69 -11.33 -7.18 11.20
CA GLU A 69 -10.50 -8.33 11.57
C GLU A 69 -10.40 -8.50 13.10
N VAL A 70 -10.65 -9.71 13.59
CA VAL A 70 -10.46 -10.07 15.01
C VAL A 70 -9.20 -10.90 15.16
N LEU A 71 -8.22 -10.38 15.90
CA LEU A 71 -6.95 -11.05 16.14
C LEU A 71 -7.01 -12.00 17.34
N THR A 72 -6.35 -13.14 17.23
CA THR A 72 -5.96 -13.95 18.39
C THR A 72 -4.82 -13.27 19.16
N VAL A 73 -4.62 -13.67 20.42
CA VAL A 73 -3.49 -13.18 21.25
C VAL A 73 -2.13 -13.44 20.60
N ALA A 74 -1.98 -14.58 19.91
CA ALA A 74 -0.73 -14.93 19.25
C ALA A 74 -0.46 -14.04 18.03
N GLU A 75 -1.48 -13.76 17.21
CA GLU A 75 -1.37 -12.88 16.06
C GLU A 75 -1.09 -11.44 16.48
N ASP A 76 -1.78 -10.93 17.51
CA ASP A 76 -1.51 -9.59 18.05
C ASP A 76 -0.06 -9.45 18.52
N ALA A 77 0.48 -10.44 19.22
CA ALA A 77 1.87 -10.44 19.66
C ALA A 77 2.86 -10.46 18.47
N GLN A 78 2.57 -11.25 17.43
CA GLN A 78 3.39 -11.31 16.22
C GLN A 78 3.39 -9.99 15.45
N LEU A 79 2.22 -9.39 15.27
CA LEU A 79 2.07 -8.08 14.60
C LEU A 79 2.75 -6.97 15.39
N THR A 80 2.66 -7.00 16.72
CA THR A 80 3.39 -6.07 17.60
C THR A 80 4.90 -6.21 17.41
N ALA A 81 5.42 -7.44 17.39
CA ALA A 81 6.85 -7.69 17.18
C ALA A 81 7.34 -7.25 15.79
N ALA A 82 6.47 -7.31 14.78
CA ALA A 82 6.71 -6.78 13.43
C ALA A 82 6.48 -5.26 13.30
N GLY A 83 6.11 -4.58 14.39
CA GLY A 83 5.92 -3.14 14.46
C GLY A 83 4.65 -2.62 13.79
N TYR A 84 3.60 -3.42 13.70
CA TYR A 84 2.25 -2.95 13.33
C TYR A 84 1.58 -2.26 14.53
N GLY A 85 0.88 -1.15 14.27
CA GLY A 85 0.30 -0.28 15.30
C GLY A 85 1.32 0.55 16.08
N ALA A 86 2.61 0.46 15.74
CA ALA A 86 3.63 1.38 16.26
C ALA A 86 3.47 2.77 15.62
N PRO A 87 4.01 3.83 16.25
CA PRO A 87 4.07 5.13 15.62
C PRO A 87 4.77 5.10 14.24
N ILE A 88 4.26 5.88 13.30
CA ILE A 88 4.69 5.88 11.89
C ILE A 88 4.86 7.31 11.39
N HIS A 89 5.87 7.56 10.55
CA HIS A 89 6.05 8.89 9.93
C HIS A 89 5.11 9.08 8.74
N ARG A 90 4.72 10.33 8.48
CA ARG A 90 3.89 10.69 7.33
C ARG A 90 4.46 10.20 6.00
N ASP A 91 5.78 10.26 5.82
CA ASP A 91 6.43 9.77 4.60
C ASP A 91 6.27 8.26 4.41
N ASP A 92 6.30 7.48 5.49
CA ASP A 92 6.06 6.04 5.44
C ASP A 92 4.60 5.73 5.10
N VAL A 93 3.65 6.46 5.69
CA VAL A 93 2.22 6.35 5.36
C VAL A 93 1.98 6.59 3.87
N MET A 94 2.54 7.66 3.32
CA MET A 94 2.37 7.99 1.91
C MET A 94 3.11 7.02 0.98
N THR A 95 4.26 6.48 1.40
CA THR A 95 4.96 5.41 0.66
C THR A 95 4.08 4.17 0.53
N ARG A 96 3.42 3.76 1.62
CA ARG A 96 2.51 2.60 1.63
C ARG A 96 1.27 2.84 0.77
N ALA A 97 0.67 4.03 0.87
CA ALA A 97 -0.47 4.42 0.03
C ALA A 97 -0.13 4.38 -1.48
N LYS A 98 1.03 4.93 -1.85
CA LYS A 98 1.49 4.98 -3.25
C LYS A 98 1.83 3.62 -3.80
N ASP A 99 2.42 2.73 -3.00
CA ASP A 99 2.67 1.34 -3.41
C ASP A 99 1.35 0.61 -3.72
N TRP A 100 0.37 0.72 -2.83
CA TRP A 100 -0.93 0.11 -2.99
C TRP A 100 -1.67 0.63 -4.23
N TYR A 101 -1.65 1.96 -4.42
CA TYR A 101 -2.17 2.61 -5.63
C TYR A 101 -1.45 2.13 -6.90
N ALA A 102 -0.11 2.09 -6.90
CA ALA A 102 0.68 1.70 -8.07
C ALA A 102 0.47 0.23 -8.48
N ARG A 103 0.12 -0.63 -7.52
CA ARG A 103 -0.26 -2.03 -7.78
C ARG A 103 -1.70 -2.20 -8.27
N ASN A 104 -2.49 -1.12 -8.28
CA ASN A 104 -3.91 -1.11 -8.59
C ASN A 104 -4.67 -2.25 -7.89
N VAL A 105 -4.52 -2.32 -6.56
CA VAL A 105 -5.20 -3.33 -5.74
C VAL A 105 -6.71 -3.25 -6.01
N GLN A 106 -7.31 -4.43 -6.23
CA GLN A 106 -8.69 -4.57 -6.66
C GLN A 106 -9.62 -4.59 -5.46
N TYR A 107 -10.70 -3.82 -5.53
CA TYR A 107 -11.65 -3.69 -4.43
C TYR A 107 -12.28 -5.04 -4.10
N SER A 108 -12.27 -5.42 -2.82
CA SER A 108 -12.99 -6.58 -2.30
C SER A 108 -13.25 -6.46 -0.80
N GLY A 109 -14.54 -6.45 -0.43
CA GLY A 109 -14.97 -6.45 0.98
C GLY A 109 -14.77 -7.78 1.72
N THR A 110 -14.32 -8.85 1.04
CA THR A 110 -14.09 -10.16 1.67
C THR A 110 -12.69 -10.73 1.40
N GLY A 111 -11.90 -10.03 0.58
CA GLY A 111 -10.55 -10.43 0.21
C GLY A 111 -9.47 -9.89 1.14
N GLY A 112 -8.22 -10.18 0.78
CA GLY A 112 -7.04 -9.63 1.44
C GLY A 112 -5.95 -9.31 0.42
N ALA A 113 -5.30 -8.17 0.58
CA ALA A 113 -4.17 -7.74 -0.24
C ALA A 113 -2.95 -7.47 0.64
N TRP A 114 -1.77 -7.89 0.17
CA TRP A 114 -0.52 -7.72 0.90
C TRP A 114 -0.12 -6.25 0.98
N ASP A 115 0.36 -5.86 2.17
CA ASP A 115 0.97 -4.56 2.37
C ASP A 115 2.35 -4.47 1.70
N LEU A 116 2.94 -3.27 1.67
CA LEU A 116 4.22 -2.99 0.99
C LEU A 116 5.34 -4.03 1.28
N ASN A 117 5.42 -4.54 2.50
CA ASN A 117 6.48 -5.47 2.92
C ASN A 117 6.03 -6.93 2.97
N HIS A 118 4.80 -7.23 2.51
CA HIS A 118 4.16 -8.53 2.60
C HIS A 118 4.18 -9.11 4.03
N GLY A 119 4.04 -8.24 5.05
CA GLY A 119 4.05 -8.67 6.45
C GLY A 119 2.67 -9.07 6.97
N LYS A 120 1.60 -8.47 6.43
CA LYS A 120 0.22 -8.91 6.61
C LYS A 120 -0.65 -8.50 5.42
N THR A 121 -1.82 -9.11 5.31
CA THR A 121 -2.87 -8.66 4.40
C THR A 121 -3.81 -7.68 5.08
N TYR A 122 -4.37 -6.76 4.30
CA TYR A 122 -5.48 -5.89 4.70
C TYR A 122 -6.65 -6.12 3.75
N ARG A 123 -7.87 -5.83 4.23
CA ARG A 123 -9.06 -5.83 3.40
C ARG A 123 -8.90 -4.75 2.32
N PRO A 124 -9.01 -5.08 1.02
CA PRO A 124 -8.89 -4.10 -0.05
C PRO A 124 -10.21 -3.36 -0.24
N ASP A 125 -10.53 -2.46 0.69
CA ASP A 125 -11.63 -1.52 0.61
C ASP A 125 -11.24 -0.17 1.21
N CYS A 126 -12.16 0.79 1.26
CA CYS A 126 -11.85 2.18 1.61
C CYS A 126 -11.15 2.32 2.97
N SER A 127 -11.73 1.75 4.04
CA SER A 127 -11.19 1.80 5.40
C SER A 127 -10.03 0.83 5.61
N GLY A 128 -9.99 -0.30 4.89
CA GLY A 128 -8.88 -1.23 4.88
C GLY A 128 -7.62 -0.64 4.22
N PHE A 129 -7.77 0.15 3.17
CA PHE A 129 -6.70 0.93 2.55
C PHE A 129 -6.11 1.97 3.51
N VAL A 130 -6.95 2.74 4.21
CA VAL A 130 -6.49 3.69 5.25
C VAL A 130 -5.77 2.96 6.38
N SER A 131 -6.32 1.84 6.85
CA SER A 131 -5.69 0.98 7.87
C SER A 131 -4.32 0.47 7.43
N MET A 132 -4.21 0.09 6.16
CA MET A 132 -2.95 -0.34 5.56
C MET A 132 -1.94 0.81 5.51
N ALA A 133 -2.34 1.99 5.05
CA ALA A 133 -1.46 3.16 4.96
C ALA A 133 -0.90 3.52 6.34
N TRP A 134 -1.73 3.46 7.39
CA TRP A 134 -1.30 3.69 8.78
C TRP A 134 -0.57 2.51 9.45
N LYS A 135 -0.41 1.39 8.74
CA LYS A 135 0.24 0.17 9.24
C LYS A 135 -0.42 -0.35 10.53
N LEU A 136 -1.74 -0.34 10.57
CA LEU A 136 -2.51 -0.81 11.73
C LEU A 136 -2.42 -2.34 11.88
N LYS A 137 -2.78 -2.84 13.05
CA LYS A 137 -2.82 -4.29 13.28
C LYS A 137 -4.03 -4.96 12.62
N THR A 138 -5.17 -4.27 12.55
CA THR A 138 -6.41 -4.78 11.96
C THR A 138 -6.85 -3.88 10.81
N SER A 139 -7.66 -4.44 9.90
CA SER A 139 -8.40 -3.65 8.92
C SER A 139 -9.63 -3.05 9.60
N LYS A 140 -9.51 -1.80 10.06
CA LYS A 140 -10.59 -1.05 10.69
C LYS A 140 -11.74 -0.82 9.71
N THR A 141 -12.89 -0.44 10.24
CA THR A 141 -14.05 -0.01 9.46
C THR A 141 -14.24 1.50 9.62
N THR A 142 -15.06 2.13 8.79
CA THR A 142 -15.45 3.54 8.94
C THR A 142 -16.09 3.81 10.30
N TRP A 143 -16.63 2.78 10.96
CA TRP A 143 -17.16 2.84 12.32
C TRP A 143 -16.10 2.87 13.42
N THR A 144 -14.90 2.35 13.17
CA THR A 144 -13.87 2.11 14.19
C THR A 144 -12.54 2.81 13.90
N LEU A 145 -12.45 3.57 12.80
CA LEU A 145 -11.29 4.41 12.53
C LEU A 145 -11.07 5.48 13.61
N ASP A 146 -12.14 5.92 14.29
CA ASP A 146 -12.07 6.85 15.42
C ASP A 146 -11.51 6.23 16.71
N ASP A 147 -11.46 4.89 16.84
CA ASP A 147 -10.76 4.22 17.95
C ASP A 147 -9.26 4.53 18.01
N VAL A 148 -8.67 4.89 16.85
CA VAL A 148 -7.23 5.08 16.68
C VAL A 148 -6.87 6.47 16.15
N SER A 149 -7.87 7.34 15.99
CA SER A 149 -7.70 8.66 15.40
C SER A 149 -8.63 9.67 16.05
N HIS A 150 -8.37 10.95 15.81
CA HIS A 150 -9.21 12.03 16.31
C HIS A 150 -9.58 12.99 15.19
N VAL A 151 -10.75 13.61 15.30
CA VAL A 151 -11.19 14.67 14.38
C VAL A 151 -10.26 15.88 14.49
N ILE A 152 -9.90 16.46 13.35
CA ILE A 152 -9.12 17.69 13.25
C ILE A 152 -9.91 18.78 12.51
N ASN A 153 -9.35 19.99 12.39
CA ASN A 153 -9.94 20.99 11.51
C ASN A 153 -9.53 20.72 10.06
N TRP A 154 -10.39 21.07 9.11
CA TRP A 154 -10.09 21.02 7.67
C TRP A 154 -8.77 21.72 7.32
N ASN A 155 -8.54 22.91 7.86
CA ASN A 155 -7.33 23.68 7.59
C ASN A 155 -6.05 23.06 8.16
N ASP A 156 -6.18 22.10 9.09
CA ASP A 156 -5.07 21.41 9.72
C ASP A 156 -4.68 20.12 8.99
N LEU A 157 -5.38 19.74 7.91
CA LEU A 157 -5.05 18.56 7.10
C LEU A 157 -3.60 18.58 6.62
N LEU A 158 -2.94 17.46 6.82
CA LEU A 158 -1.60 17.14 6.36
C LEU A 158 -1.62 15.77 5.68
N ARG A 159 -0.65 15.52 4.79
CA ARG A 159 -0.49 14.23 4.11
C ARG A 159 -0.59 13.05 5.10
N GLY A 160 -1.36 12.03 4.73
CA GLY A 160 -1.59 10.84 5.52
C GLY A 160 -2.67 10.98 6.61
N ASP A 161 -3.32 12.13 6.74
CA ASP A 161 -4.58 12.24 7.48
C ASP A 161 -5.71 11.60 6.64
N ALA A 162 -6.76 11.09 7.28
CA ALA A 162 -7.93 10.53 6.60
C ALA A 162 -9.08 11.52 6.56
N ILE A 163 -10.01 11.33 5.63
CA ILE A 163 -11.28 12.04 5.59
C ILE A 163 -12.37 10.98 5.51
N VAL A 164 -13.27 10.96 6.49
CA VAL A 164 -14.16 9.82 6.75
C VAL A 164 -15.60 10.30 6.86
N HIS A 165 -16.49 9.61 6.15
CA HIS A 165 -17.91 9.65 6.40
C HIS A 165 -18.29 8.40 7.20
N GLU A 166 -18.81 8.64 8.41
CA GLU A 166 -19.53 7.69 9.26
C GLU A 166 -20.29 6.64 8.41
N HIS A 167 -19.88 5.36 8.37
CA HIS A 167 -20.66 4.26 7.76
C HIS A 167 -20.69 4.17 6.23
N ASP A 168 -19.95 5.01 5.52
CA ASP A 168 -20.00 5.04 4.06
C ASP A 168 -18.62 4.88 3.45
N HIS A 169 -17.73 5.84 3.69
CA HIS A 169 -16.49 5.92 2.92
C HIS A 169 -15.34 6.59 3.67
N ALA A 170 -14.11 6.22 3.28
CA ALA A 170 -12.89 6.82 3.80
C ALA A 170 -11.88 7.04 2.67
N VAL A 171 -11.23 8.20 2.69
CA VAL A 171 -10.17 8.57 1.74
C VAL A 171 -8.94 9.07 2.50
N LEU A 172 -7.76 8.97 1.89
CA LEU A 172 -6.49 9.41 2.47
C LEU A 172 -6.00 10.70 1.80
N PHE A 173 -5.82 11.76 2.57
CA PHE A 173 -5.34 13.05 2.08
C PHE A 173 -3.87 12.98 1.64
N ASP A 174 -3.57 13.38 0.40
CA ASP A 174 -2.19 13.55 -0.09
C ASP A 174 -1.71 14.99 0.12
N LYS A 175 -2.37 15.95 -0.54
CA LYS A 175 -1.95 17.35 -0.53
C LYS A 175 -3.06 18.30 -0.96
N TRP A 176 -2.95 19.55 -0.53
CA TRP A 176 -3.70 20.66 -1.12
C TRP A 176 -3.29 20.86 -2.59
N VAL A 177 -4.26 21.13 -3.47
CA VAL A 177 -3.98 21.61 -4.84
C VAL A 177 -3.29 22.97 -4.77
N ASP A 178 -3.83 23.85 -3.94
CA ASP A 178 -3.27 25.15 -3.57
C ASP A 178 -3.34 25.30 -2.04
N ALA A 179 -2.18 25.44 -1.41
CA ALA A 179 -2.05 25.49 0.04
C ALA A 179 -2.50 26.82 0.66
N ASP A 180 -2.61 27.89 -0.14
CA ASP A 180 -3.05 29.21 0.31
C ASP A 180 -4.58 29.28 0.31
N THR A 181 -5.22 28.80 -0.77
CA THR A 181 -6.69 28.83 -0.89
C THR A 181 -7.37 27.67 -0.20
N LYS A 182 -6.75 26.48 -0.18
CA LYS A 182 -7.30 25.24 0.38
C LYS A 182 -8.73 24.94 -0.10
N ALA A 183 -9.02 25.25 -1.35
CA ALA A 183 -10.31 24.94 -1.97
C ALA A 183 -10.42 23.45 -2.33
N ASP A 184 -9.32 22.87 -2.79
CA ASP A 184 -9.26 21.53 -3.38
C ASP A 184 -8.05 20.75 -2.86
N PHE A 185 -8.17 19.44 -2.79
CA PHE A 185 -7.07 18.56 -2.40
C PHE A 185 -7.07 17.26 -3.19
N TRP A 186 -5.88 16.66 -3.29
CA TRP A 186 -5.67 15.32 -3.82
C TRP A 186 -5.86 14.27 -2.73
N VAL A 187 -6.52 13.17 -3.07
CA VAL A 187 -6.66 11.98 -2.21
C VAL A 187 -6.26 10.71 -2.91
N TYR A 188 -5.90 9.71 -2.12
CA TYR A 188 -5.92 8.30 -2.52
C TYR A 188 -7.14 7.61 -1.89
N GLU A 189 -7.77 6.71 -2.64
CA GLU A 189 -8.89 5.91 -2.14
C GLU A 189 -8.98 4.55 -2.84
N GLU A 190 -9.37 3.53 -2.10
CA GLU A 190 -9.88 2.27 -2.67
C GLU A 190 -11.41 2.39 -2.71
N GLY A 191 -11.92 2.89 -3.83
CA GLY A 191 -13.27 3.45 -3.93
C GLY A 191 -14.38 2.40 -3.96
N ARG A 192 -14.33 1.54 -4.98
CA ARG A 192 -15.39 0.57 -5.31
C ARG A 192 -14.92 -0.40 -6.41
N PRO A 193 -15.61 -1.54 -6.63
CA PRO A 193 -15.23 -2.52 -7.66
C PRO A 193 -15.14 -1.99 -9.10
N ALA A 194 -15.79 -0.86 -9.40
CA ALA A 194 -15.77 -0.27 -10.75
C ALA A 194 -14.52 0.57 -11.01
N THR A 195 -13.85 1.07 -9.96
CA THR A 195 -12.75 2.03 -10.09
C THR A 195 -11.50 1.59 -9.33
N ASP A 196 -11.61 0.63 -8.43
CA ASP A 196 -10.54 0.15 -7.56
C ASP A 196 -9.81 1.32 -6.87
N MET A 197 -8.51 1.47 -7.13
CA MET A 197 -7.67 2.52 -6.60
C MET A 197 -7.76 3.80 -7.44
N ASN A 198 -8.13 4.91 -6.79
CA ASN A 198 -8.16 6.23 -7.40
C ASN A 198 -7.14 7.17 -6.76
N HIS A 199 -6.66 8.13 -7.55
CA HIS A 199 -5.93 9.29 -7.08
C HIS A 199 -6.49 10.53 -7.78
N ARG A 200 -7.31 11.31 -7.08
CA ARG A 200 -8.14 12.37 -7.69
C ARG A 200 -8.28 13.58 -6.79
N THR A 201 -8.74 14.69 -7.38
CA THR A 201 -9.04 15.92 -6.66
C THR A 201 -10.47 15.97 -6.13
N ILE A 202 -10.66 16.55 -4.96
CA ILE A 202 -11.97 16.78 -4.35
C ILE A 202 -12.08 18.23 -3.86
N HIS A 203 -13.24 18.85 -4.09
CA HIS A 203 -13.61 20.16 -3.56
C HIS A 203 -13.97 20.06 -2.07
N VAL A 204 -13.34 20.88 -1.20
CA VAL A 204 -13.59 20.87 0.26
C VAL A 204 -15.05 21.14 0.59
N VAL A 205 -15.69 22.04 -0.15
CA VAL A 205 -17.08 22.43 0.14
C VAL A 205 -18.05 21.28 -0.07
N ASP A 206 -17.81 20.43 -1.07
CA ASP A 206 -18.67 19.30 -1.42
C ASP A 206 -18.50 18.18 -0.40
N ILE A 207 -17.26 17.71 -0.16
CA ILE A 207 -16.98 16.65 0.83
C ILE A 207 -17.48 17.01 2.23
N ARG A 208 -17.38 18.29 2.60
CA ARG A 208 -17.84 18.78 3.90
C ARG A 208 -19.36 18.86 3.94
N GLY A 209 -20.00 19.26 2.85
CA GLY A 209 -21.46 19.26 2.69
C GLY A 209 -22.05 17.87 2.77
N ASP A 210 -21.33 16.87 2.25
CA ASP A 210 -21.69 15.45 2.28
C ASP A 210 -21.51 14.81 3.66
N GLY A 211 -20.95 15.53 4.65
CA GLY A 211 -20.88 15.08 6.05
C GLY A 211 -19.58 14.39 6.46
N PHE A 212 -18.57 14.36 5.57
CA PHE A 212 -17.25 13.84 5.92
C PHE A 212 -16.56 14.73 6.98
N LYS A 213 -15.70 14.10 7.77
CA LYS A 213 -14.85 14.77 8.77
C LYS A 213 -13.38 14.38 8.56
N PRO A 214 -12.42 15.30 8.74
CA PRO A 214 -11.01 14.96 8.67
C PRO A 214 -10.55 14.35 10.01
N TYR A 215 -9.81 13.25 9.93
CA TYR A 215 -9.27 12.48 11.04
C TYR A 215 -7.75 12.38 10.96
N ARG A 216 -7.10 12.47 12.11
CA ARG A 216 -5.65 12.27 12.25
C ARG A 216 -5.37 11.05 13.09
N TYR A 217 -4.60 10.11 12.54
CA TYR A 217 -4.13 8.94 13.26
C TYR A 217 -3.25 9.33 14.47
N ASP A 218 -3.54 8.76 15.63
CA ASP A 218 -2.84 9.08 16.88
C ASP A 218 -1.36 8.64 16.87
N GLY A 219 -1.06 7.59 16.11
CA GLY A 219 0.30 7.07 15.91
C GLY A 219 1.12 7.86 14.90
N ILE A 220 0.55 8.84 14.18
CA ILE A 220 1.26 9.54 13.12
C ILE A 220 2.31 10.51 13.67
N ARG A 221 3.47 10.58 13.00
CA ARG A 221 4.61 11.44 13.34
C ARG A 221 4.92 12.36 12.16
N LYS A 222 5.54 13.51 12.46
CA LYS A 222 5.92 14.50 11.45
C LYS A 222 6.98 13.95 10.52
#